data_AF-A0A642C3D8-F1
#
_entry.id   AF-A0A642C3D8-F1
#
_cell.length_a   1.000
_cell.length_b   1.000
_cell.length_c   1.000
_cell.angle_alpha   90.00
_cell.angle_beta   90.00
_cell.angle_gamma   90.00
#
_symmetry.space_group_name_H-M   'P 1'
#
loop_
_entity.id
_entity.type
_entity.pdbx_description
1 polymer ?
#
loop_
_entity_poly.entity_id
_entity_poly.type
_entity_poly.pdbx_seq_one_letter_code
_entity_poly.pdbx_strand_id
1 'polypeptide(L)'
;MRKPAKAEIMREVKDYIYITLGLISYALGWAAFLLPYQITTGGTTGIGAIIYYATGFPIQWSYFIINAVLMTFAIKILGPRFSIKTTYAIFMLTFLLWIFQVLVNNYIQTPDM
;
A
#
# COMPACT_ATOMS: atom_id res chain seq x y z
N MET A 1 -26.08 17.58 14.72
CA MET A 1 -25.40 16.33 14.29
C MET A 1 -26.46 15.26 14.04
N ARG A 2 -26.63 14.79 12.81
CA ARG A 2 -27.59 13.73 12.46
C ARG A 2 -26.99 12.39 12.88
N LYS A 3 -27.67 11.62 13.75
CA LYS A 3 -27.21 10.28 14.12
C LYS A 3 -27.14 9.43 12.85
N PRO A 4 -25.99 8.79 12.53
CA PRO A 4 -25.89 7.95 11.35
C PRO A 4 -26.87 6.79 11.48
N ALA A 5 -27.59 6.49 10.40
CA ALA A 5 -28.54 5.39 10.39
C ALA A 5 -27.76 4.06 10.51
N LYS A 6 -28.36 3.04 11.13
CA LYS A 6 -27.74 1.70 11.27
C LYS A 6 -27.22 1.15 9.93
N ALA A 7 -27.91 1.44 8.83
CA ALA A 7 -27.51 1.04 7.49
C ALA A 7 -26.21 1.73 7.00
N GLU A 8 -25.98 2.97 7.40
CA GLU A 8 -24.78 3.74 7.01
C GLU A 8 -23.54 3.21 7.75
N ILE A 9 -23.68 2.91 9.04
CA ILE A 9 -22.63 2.27 9.85
C ILE A 9 -22.28 0.89 9.28
N MET A 10 -23.30 0.09 8.92
CA MET A 10 -23.09 -1.25 8.36
C MET A 10 -22.31 -1.22 7.03
N ARG A 11 -22.54 -0.19 6.19
CA ARG A 11 -21.79 -0.02 4.94
C ARG A 11 -20.34 0.35 5.20
N GLU A 12 -20.09 1.29 6.11
CA GLU A 12 -18.73 1.69 6.49
C GLU A 12 -17.94 0.49 7.05
N VAL A 13 -18.53 -0.30 7.95
CA VAL A 13 -17.88 -1.52 8.49
C VAL A 13 -17.53 -2.50 7.37
N LYS A 14 -18.44 -2.71 6.41
CA LYS A 14 -18.17 -3.58 5.25
C LYS A 14 -17.00 -3.07 4.42
N ASP A 15 -16.90 -1.76 4.19
CA ASP A 15 -15.78 -1.17 3.45
C ASP A 15 -14.44 -1.47 4.14
N TYR A 16 -14.35 -1.28 5.46
CA TYR A 16 -13.12 -1.59 6.21
C TYR A 16 -12.76 -3.07 6.16
N ILE A 17 -13.75 -3.97 6.20
CA ILE A 17 -13.53 -5.41 6.04
C ILE A 17 -12.95 -5.71 4.65
N TYR A 18 -13.56 -5.19 3.58
CA TYR A 18 -13.07 -5.44 2.22
C TYR A 18 -11.69 -4.85 1.97
N ILE A 19 -11.41 -3.65 2.50
CA ILE A 19 -10.07 -3.05 2.47
C ILE A 19 -9.09 -4.00 3.15
N THR A 20 -9.39 -4.44 4.37
CA THR A 20 -8.50 -5.32 5.15
C THR A 20 -8.23 -6.63 4.43
N LEU A 21 -9.25 -7.25 3.84
CA LEU A 21 -9.08 -8.48 3.06
C LEU A 21 -8.14 -8.26 1.86
N GLY A 22 -8.31 -7.16 1.12
CA GLY A 22 -7.41 -6.81 0.02
C GLY A 22 -5.97 -6.59 0.49
N LEU A 23 -5.78 -5.94 1.65
CA LEU A 23 -4.45 -5.73 2.23
C LEU A 23 -3.79 -7.03 2.67
N ILE A 24 -4.55 -7.97 3.24
CA ILE A 24 -4.04 -9.30 3.60
C ILE A 24 -3.55 -10.03 2.35
N SER A 25 -4.36 -10.05 1.28
CA SER A 25 -3.98 -10.69 0.01
C SER A 25 -2.73 -10.05 -0.60
N TYR A 26 -2.64 -8.72 -0.58
CA TYR A 26 -1.47 -8.01 -1.07
C TYR A 26 -0.22 -8.32 -0.24
N ALA A 27 -0.30 -8.21 1.09
CA ALA A 27 0.84 -8.38 1.97
C ALA A 27 1.39 -9.83 1.94
N LEU A 28 0.51 -10.83 1.79
CA LEU A 28 0.92 -12.21 1.59
C LEU A 28 1.65 -12.40 0.25
N GLY A 29 1.10 -11.85 -0.84
CA GLY A 29 1.75 -11.88 -2.15
C GLY A 29 3.11 -11.18 -2.12
N TRP A 30 3.20 -10.06 -1.42
CA TRP A 30 4.44 -9.32 -1.27
C TRP A 30 5.50 -10.13 -0.49
N ALA A 31 5.15 -10.66 0.68
CA ALA A 31 6.09 -11.38 1.54
C ALA A 31 6.54 -12.72 0.95
N ALA A 32 5.63 -13.45 0.28
CA ALA A 32 5.94 -14.77 -0.28
C ALA A 32 6.63 -14.73 -1.65
N PHE A 33 6.37 -13.70 -2.47
CA PHE A 33 6.88 -13.64 -3.84
C PHE A 33 7.73 -12.39 -4.11
N LEU A 34 7.26 -11.19 -3.79
CA LEU A 34 7.99 -10.00 -4.24
C LEU A 34 9.28 -9.79 -3.44
N LEU A 35 9.24 -10.00 -2.12
CA LEU A 35 10.39 -9.81 -1.25
C LEU A 35 11.53 -10.83 -1.51
N PRO A 36 11.30 -12.17 -1.54
CA PRO A 36 12.39 -13.14 -1.71
C PRO A 36 13.06 -13.10 -3.08
N TYR A 37 12.32 -12.71 -4.11
CA TYR A 37 12.81 -12.65 -5.50
C TYR A 37 13.22 -11.25 -5.96
N GLN A 38 13.30 -10.28 -5.02
CA GLN A 38 13.67 -8.89 -5.30
C GLN A 38 12.85 -8.23 -6.42
N ILE A 39 11.61 -8.69 -6.61
CA ILE A 39 10.71 -8.14 -7.61
C ILE A 39 10.19 -6.82 -7.07
N THR A 40 10.63 -5.72 -7.68
CA THR A 40 10.15 -4.39 -7.30
C THR A 40 8.63 -4.33 -7.46
N THR A 41 7.94 -3.75 -6.49
CA THR A 41 6.51 -3.47 -6.60
C THR A 41 6.29 -2.43 -7.70
N GLY A 42 5.40 -2.72 -8.65
CA GLY A 42 4.94 -1.74 -9.64
C GLY A 42 4.21 -0.56 -9.00
N GLY A 43 3.96 0.50 -9.78
CA GLY A 43 3.32 1.73 -9.31
C GLY A 43 4.30 2.91 -9.26
N THR A 44 4.13 3.83 -8.32
CA THR A 44 4.98 5.05 -8.25
C THR A 44 6.42 4.74 -7.84
N THR A 45 6.65 3.72 -7.00
CA THR A 45 7.98 3.17 -6.69
C THR A 45 8.65 2.55 -7.91
N GLY A 46 7.90 1.75 -8.69
CA GLY A 46 8.39 1.14 -9.93
C GLY A 46 8.73 2.17 -11.01
N ILE A 47 7.91 3.21 -11.17
CA ILE A 47 8.22 4.34 -12.09
C ILE A 47 9.50 5.05 -11.64
N GLY A 48 9.65 5.29 -10.33
CA GLY A 48 10.89 5.84 -9.77
C GLY A 48 12.11 4.98 -10.06
N ALA A 49 11.99 3.66 -9.94
CA ALA A 49 13.06 2.73 -10.26
C ALA A 49 13.45 2.75 -11.75
N ILE A 50 12.47 2.82 -12.66
CA ILE A 50 12.72 2.95 -14.11
C ILE A 50 13.48 4.25 -14.41
N ILE A 51 13.06 5.38 -13.83
CA ILE A 51 13.73 6.67 -14.01
C ILE A 51 15.17 6.60 -13.51
N TYR A 52 15.38 6.00 -12.34
CA TYR A 52 16.71 5.79 -11.77
C TYR A 52 17.59 4.93 -12.69
N TYR A 53 17.09 3.79 -13.17
CA TYR A 53 17.86 2.91 -14.06
C TYR A 53 18.16 3.55 -15.42
N ALA A 54 17.27 4.40 -15.93
CA ALA A 54 17.44 5.07 -17.22
C ALA A 54 18.34 6.32 -17.16
N THR A 55 18.37 7.04 -16.03
CA THR A 55 18.96 8.39 -15.96
C THR A 55 19.96 8.58 -14.81
N GLY A 56 20.03 7.65 -13.85
CA GLY A 56 20.77 7.81 -12.60
C GLY A 56 20.14 8.83 -11.63
N PHE A 57 18.98 9.40 -11.96
CA PHE A 57 18.32 10.40 -11.11
C PHE A 57 17.82 9.77 -9.80
N PRO A 58 18.08 10.38 -8.62
CA PRO A 58 17.79 9.75 -7.35
C PRO A 58 16.30 9.46 -7.17
N ILE A 59 15.99 8.20 -6.82
CA ILE A 59 14.62 7.68 -6.77
C ILE A 59 13.70 8.45 -5.82
N GLN A 60 14.26 9.03 -4.74
CA GLN A 60 13.49 9.72 -3.70
C GLN A 60 12.77 10.95 -4.30
N TRP A 61 13.42 11.66 -5.21
CA TRP A 61 12.87 12.86 -5.84
C TRP A 61 11.75 12.53 -6.82
N SER A 62 11.96 11.55 -7.72
CA SER A 62 10.92 11.10 -8.64
C SER A 62 9.71 10.56 -7.88
N TYR A 63 9.96 9.73 -6.86
CA TYR A 63 8.90 9.16 -6.03
C TYR A 63 8.10 10.25 -5.31
N PHE A 64 8.78 11.23 -4.70
CA PHE A 64 8.11 12.32 -3.98
C PHE A 64 7.25 13.17 -4.92
N ILE A 65 7.77 13.57 -6.08
CA ILE A 65 7.05 14.41 -7.05
C ILE A 65 5.79 13.68 -7.53
N ILE A 66 5.92 12.41 -7.94
CA ILE A 66 4.77 11.64 -8.44
C ILE A 66 3.70 11.49 -7.36
N ASN A 67 4.08 11.11 -6.13
CA ASN A 67 3.11 10.94 -5.05
C ASN A 67 2.48 12.26 -4.60
N ALA A 68 3.21 13.38 -4.61
CA ALA A 68 2.67 14.69 -4.28
C ALA A 68 1.60 15.14 -5.30
N VAL A 69 1.86 14.91 -6.59
CA VAL A 69 0.90 15.19 -7.67
C VAL A 69 -0.35 14.33 -7.48
N LEU A 70 -0.19 13.01 -7.31
CA LEU A 70 -1.31 12.10 -7.11
C LEU A 70 -2.11 12.41 -5.84
N MET A 71 -1.45 12.76 -4.74
CA MET A 71 -2.12 13.13 -3.49
C MET A 71 -2.96 14.40 -3.66
N THR A 72 -2.45 15.39 -4.40
CA THR A 72 -3.20 16.61 -4.70
C THR A 72 -4.50 16.31 -5.46
N PHE A 73 -4.43 15.41 -6.44
CA PHE A 73 -5.63 14.94 -7.16
C PHE A 73 -6.55 14.10 -6.27
N ALA A 74 -5.99 13.21 -5.45
CA ALA A 74 -6.77 12.34 -4.57
C ALA A 74 -7.61 13.15 -3.57
N ILE A 75 -7.03 14.18 -2.94
CA ILE A 75 -7.75 15.03 -1.99
C ILE A 75 -8.88 15.81 -2.69
N LYS A 76 -8.63 16.33 -3.90
CA LYS A 76 -9.64 17.10 -4.65
C LYS A 76 -10.78 16.24 -5.20
N ILE A 77 -10.50 15.02 -5.66
CA ILE A 77 -11.47 14.18 -6.38
C ILE A 77 -12.21 13.23 -5.44
N LEU A 78 -11.49 12.57 -4.52
CA LEU A 78 -12.05 11.49 -3.68
C LEU A 78 -12.55 11.99 -2.32
N GLY A 79 -12.10 13.18 -1.90
CA GLY A 79 -12.56 13.85 -0.68
C GLY A 79 -12.02 13.26 0.63
N PRO A 80 -12.30 13.92 1.77
CA PRO A 80 -11.65 13.64 3.05
C PRO A 80 -12.04 12.29 3.68
N ARG A 81 -13.23 11.76 3.36
CA ARG A 81 -13.63 10.42 3.83
C ARG A 81 -12.75 9.33 3.23
N PHE A 82 -12.32 9.48 1.98
CA PHE A 82 -11.39 8.56 1.34
C PHE A 82 -10.03 8.62 2.02
N SER A 83 -9.51 9.83 2.29
CA SER A 83 -8.20 10.01 2.95
C SER A 83 -8.10 9.31 4.30
N ILE A 84 -9.18 9.26 5.09
CA ILE A 84 -9.21 8.52 6.37
C ILE A 84 -9.08 7.01 6.11
N LYS A 85 -9.84 6.45 5.16
CA LYS A 85 -9.76 5.02 4.79
C LYS A 85 -8.37 4.68 4.22
N THR A 86 -7.77 5.56 3.43
CA THR A 86 -6.40 5.41 2.92
C THR A 86 -5.38 5.41 4.05
N THR A 87 -5.51 6.33 5.01
CA THR A 87 -4.62 6.39 6.17
C THR A 87 -4.70 5.10 6.98
N TYR A 88 -5.92 4.63 7.29
CA TYR A 88 -6.14 3.33 7.91
C TYR A 88 -5.47 2.20 7.12
N ALA A 89 -5.67 2.18 5.80
CA ALA A 89 -5.12 1.13 4.95
C ALA A 89 -3.58 1.13 4.96
N ILE A 90 -2.93 2.30 4.98
CA ILE A 90 -1.47 2.41 5.08
C ILE A 90 -0.97 1.80 6.39
N PHE A 91 -1.53 2.21 7.53
CA PHE A 91 -1.11 1.68 8.84
C PHE A 91 -1.34 0.17 8.95
N MET A 92 -2.52 -0.30 8.52
CA MET A 92 -2.85 -1.72 8.55
C MET A 92 -1.94 -2.53 7.63
N LEU A 93 -1.63 -2.00 6.43
CA LEU A 93 -0.72 -2.65 5.50
C LEU A 93 0.70 -2.72 6.07
N THR A 94 1.22 -1.64 6.67
CA THR A 94 2.54 -1.66 7.31
C THR A 94 2.63 -2.74 8.38
N PHE A 95 1.57 -2.86 9.22
CA PHE A 95 1.48 -3.92 10.22
C PHE A 95 1.43 -5.32 9.59
N LEU A 96 0.61 -5.52 8.56
CA LEU A 96 0.47 -6.80 7.85
C LEU A 96 1.75 -7.22 7.12
N LEU A 97 2.49 -6.27 6.54
CA LEU A 97 3.77 -6.54 5.91
C LEU A 97 4.79 -7.01 6.95
N TRP A 98 4.86 -6.36 8.11
CA TRP A 98 5.76 -6.77 9.20
C TRP A 98 5.43 -8.19 9.70
N ILE A 99 4.16 -8.48 10.01
CA ILE A 99 3.77 -9.80 10.52
C ILE A 99 4.02 -10.90 9.47
N PHE A 100 3.67 -10.68 8.20
CA PHE A 100 3.92 -11.68 7.17
C PHE A 100 5.39 -11.83 6.82
N GLN A 101 6.18 -10.75 6.88
CA GLN A 101 7.62 -10.86 6.72
C GLN A 101 8.23 -11.71 7.83
N VAL A 102 7.86 -11.50 9.09
CA VAL A 102 8.33 -12.33 10.21
C VAL A 102 7.88 -13.78 10.03
N LEU A 103 6.61 -14.01 9.68
CA LEU A 103 6.09 -15.37 9.48
C LEU A 103 6.79 -16.07 8.32
N VAL A 104 6.92 -15.41 7.17
CA VAL A 104 7.42 -16.02 5.93
C VAL A 104 8.94 -16.15 5.91
N ASN A 105 9.70 -15.19 6.47
CA ASN A 105 11.16 -15.30 6.57
C ASN A 105 11.61 -16.51 7.39
N ASN A 106 10.77 -17.00 8.32
CA ASN A 106 11.06 -18.23 9.06
C ASN A 106 10.91 -19.50 8.19
N TYR A 107 10.34 -19.41 7.00
CA TYR A 107 10.04 -20.56 6.12
C TYR A 107 10.63 -20.47 4.71
N ILE A 108 11.10 -19.30 4.25
CA ILE A 108 11.66 -19.12 2.91
C ILE A 108 13.17 -18.91 3.00
N GLN A 109 13.94 -19.85 2.44
CA GLN A 109 15.37 -19.68 2.16
C GLN A 109 15.51 -18.61 1.09
N THR A 110 16.04 -17.44 1.48
CA THR A 110 16.49 -16.43 0.54
C THR A 110 17.54 -17.05 -0.39
N PRO A 111 17.42 -16.89 -1.73
CA PRO A 111 18.47 -17.34 -2.65
C PRO A 111 19.80 -16.71 -2.22
N ASP A 112 20.83 -17.55 -2.09
CA ASP A 112 22.18 -17.14 -1.73
C ASP A 112 22.65 -16.05 -2.71
N MET A 113 23.08 -14.91 -2.17
CA MET A 113 23.63 -13.80 -2.96
C MET A 113 24.96 -14.16 -3.59
#